data_AF-A0A8R1XPQ9-F1
#
_entry.id   AF-A0A8R1XPQ9-F1
#
_cell.length_a   1.000
_cell.length_b   1.000
_cell.length_c   1.000
_cell.angle_alpha   90.00
_cell.angle_beta   90.00
_cell.angle_gamma   90.00
#
_symmetry.space_group_name_H-M   'P 1'
#
loop_
_entity.id
_entity.type
_entity.pdbx_description
1 polymer ?
#
loop_
_entity_poly.entity_id
_entity_poly.type
_entity_poly.pdbx_seq_one_letter_code
_entity_poly.pdbx_strand_id
1 'polypeptide(L)'
;MELRLQKEMELRERKVSEDVSGASATERNMIKDFNVDLIDKKSQYLGFRHWLLILIVISVIYGFVVYQDNRMPKVKSAGQFDEFSEERARLLLNSLASLGPRPSGSENSQVHAFKLINDRLKNAKAEVDARGVNRLEIDVQRPSGCFDLGFLSKFTLCYHKITNIIARIGPKTPSKHSILLNCHFDTFPCAPGATDDAVNCAVMMEIMDILSHSKESLQNDIVFLFNGAEEDILQASHGFITQHPWRHSIRAFVNLEGSGAGGREILFQ
;
A
#
# COMPACT_ATOMS: atom_id res chain seq x y z
N MET A 1 29.30 19.07 44.88
CA MET A 1 30.14 18.88 43.68
C MET A 1 30.41 20.22 43.02
N GLU A 2 29.40 21.06 42.82
CA GLU A 2 29.53 22.42 42.26
C GLU A 2 30.51 23.33 43.02
N LEU A 3 30.50 23.29 44.37
CA LEU A 3 31.39 24.16 45.16
C LEU A 3 32.90 23.82 45.01
N ARG A 4 33.24 22.57 44.65
CA ARG A 4 34.64 22.19 44.34
C ARG A 4 35.03 22.64 42.93
N LEU A 5 34.12 22.55 41.97
CA LEU A 5 34.32 23.05 40.60
C LEU A 5 34.51 24.57 40.57
N GLN A 6 33.73 25.34 41.34
CA GLN A 6 33.93 26.79 41.46
C GLN A 6 35.32 27.14 42.03
N LYS A 7 35.76 26.46 43.10
CA LYS A 7 37.08 26.70 43.68
C LYS A 7 38.22 26.34 42.72
N GLU A 8 38.11 25.26 41.95
CA GLU A 8 39.13 24.90 40.95
C GLU A 8 39.17 25.88 39.78
N MET A 9 38.02 26.42 39.37
CA MET A 9 37.94 27.46 38.35
C MET A 9 38.59 28.77 38.81
N GLU A 10 38.27 29.25 40.02
CA GLU A 10 38.90 30.45 40.59
C GLU A 10 40.43 30.31 40.71
N LEU A 11 40.90 29.11 41.08
CA LEU A 11 42.33 28.83 41.22
C LEU A 11 43.05 28.78 39.87
N ARG A 12 42.38 28.32 38.81
CA ARG A 12 42.88 28.40 37.43
C ARG A 12 42.90 29.83 36.91
N GLU A 13 41.87 30.63 37.18
CA GLU A 13 41.83 32.04 36.77
C GLU A 13 42.94 32.85 37.44
N ARG A 14 43.23 32.62 38.72
CA ARG A 14 44.37 33.27 39.41
C ARG A 14 45.72 32.91 38.80
N LYS A 15 45.96 31.63 38.45
CA LYS A 15 47.22 31.21 37.82
C LYS A 15 47.42 31.84 36.44
N VAL A 16 46.34 31.92 35.65
CA VAL A 16 46.39 32.60 34.34
C VAL A 16 46.65 34.10 34.51
N SER A 17 46.05 34.74 35.52
CA SER A 17 46.31 36.15 35.86
C SER A 17 47.78 36.41 36.22
N GLU A 18 48.41 35.51 37.00
CA GLU A 18 49.82 35.64 37.39
C GLU A 18 50.78 35.50 36.19
N ASP A 19 50.55 34.54 35.30
CA ASP A 19 51.38 34.33 34.10
C ASP A 19 51.30 35.49 33.10
N VAL A 20 50.15 36.16 32.99
CA VAL A 20 49.97 37.31 32.08
C VAL A 20 50.71 38.57 32.56
N SER A 21 51.03 38.66 33.86
CA SER A 21 51.71 39.84 34.44
C SER A 21 53.21 39.91 34.11
N GLY A 22 53.85 38.77 33.85
CA GLY A 22 55.27 38.67 33.47
C GLY A 22 55.52 38.61 31.96
N ALA A 23 54.47 38.51 31.15
CA ALA A 23 54.60 38.29 29.71
C ALA A 23 55.05 39.57 28.95
N SER A 24 55.94 39.37 27.98
CA SER A 24 56.36 40.41 27.04
C SER A 24 55.15 41.00 26.29
N ALA A 25 55.29 42.21 25.73
CA ALA A 25 54.21 42.83 24.95
C ALA A 25 53.72 41.92 23.80
N THR A 26 54.63 41.14 23.22
CA THR A 26 54.35 40.16 22.17
C THR A 26 53.49 38.99 22.67
N GLU A 27 53.80 38.43 23.83
CA GLU A 27 53.00 37.35 24.44
C GLU A 27 51.61 37.83 24.84
N ARG A 28 51.49 39.06 25.37
CA ARG A 28 50.18 39.66 25.69
C ARG A 28 49.31 39.86 24.45
N ASN A 29 49.91 40.21 23.31
CA ASN A 29 49.17 40.30 22.04
C ASN A 29 48.76 38.92 21.52
N MET A 30 49.64 37.91 21.57
CA MET A 30 49.28 36.54 21.19
C MET A 30 48.15 35.95 22.06
N ILE A 31 48.16 36.21 23.37
CA ILE A 31 47.09 35.76 24.27
C ILE A 31 45.77 36.49 23.99
N LYS A 32 45.82 37.78 23.62
CA LYS A 32 44.63 38.54 23.20
C LYS A 32 44.05 37.99 21.90
N ASP A 33 44.88 37.78 20.88
CA ASP A 33 44.45 37.26 19.58
C ASP A 33 43.86 35.84 19.73
N PHE A 34 44.49 34.99 20.55
CA PHE A 34 43.97 33.65 20.87
C PHE A 34 42.63 33.68 21.61
N ASN A 35 42.42 34.63 22.54
CA ASN A 35 41.15 34.80 23.21
C ASN A 35 40.06 35.35 22.28
N VAL A 36 40.39 36.23 21.33
CA VAL A 36 39.45 36.74 20.32
C VAL A 36 38.99 35.59 19.41
N ASP A 37 39.92 34.74 18.93
CA ASP A 37 39.58 33.56 18.11
C ASP A 37 38.74 32.52 18.86
N LEU A 38 38.96 32.34 20.17
CA LEU A 38 38.15 31.45 21.00
C LEU A 38 36.74 31.97 21.26
N ILE A 39 36.58 33.29 21.41
CA ILE A 39 35.27 33.93 21.59
C ILE A 39 34.47 33.88 20.28
N ASP A 40 35.12 34.07 19.13
CA ASP A 40 34.47 34.01 17.82
C ASP A 40 34.04 32.57 17.44
N LYS A 41 34.84 31.56 17.81
CA LYS A 41 34.45 30.14 17.66
C LYS A 41 33.28 29.73 18.55
N LYS A 42 33.07 30.38 19.71
CA LYS A 42 31.95 30.05 20.60
C LYS A 42 30.60 30.49 20.02
N SER A 43 30.60 31.42 19.06
CA SER A 43 29.41 31.88 18.33
C SER A 43 28.93 30.92 17.23
N GLN A 44 29.72 29.91 16.86
CA GLN A 44 29.41 29.02 15.73
C GLN A 44 28.60 27.76 16.09
N TYR A 45 28.33 27.51 17.37
CA TYR A 45 27.59 26.32 17.79
C TYR A 45 26.15 26.65 18.17
N LEU A 46 25.21 25.83 17.68
CA LEU A 46 23.81 25.86 18.12
C LEU A 46 23.74 25.64 19.63
N GLY A 47 23.48 26.70 20.39
CA GLY A 47 23.29 26.61 21.84
C GLY A 47 22.07 25.74 22.22
N PHE A 48 21.98 25.31 23.49
CA PHE A 48 20.90 24.43 24.01
C PHE A 48 19.48 24.85 23.60
N ARG A 49 19.19 26.17 23.60
CA ARG A 49 17.88 26.71 23.18
C ARG A 49 17.55 26.42 21.71
N HIS A 50 18.56 26.42 20.84
CA HIS A 50 18.38 26.07 19.42
C HIS A 50 18.08 24.58 19.25
N TRP A 51 18.79 23.70 19.97
CA TRP A 51 18.49 22.27 19.98
C TRP A 51 17.09 21.96 20.52
N LEU A 52 16.68 22.62 21.60
CA LEU A 52 15.31 22.50 22.12
C LEU A 52 14.27 22.94 21.08
N LEU A 53 14.50 24.06 20.38
CA LEU A 53 13.62 24.53 19.33
C LEU A 53 13.57 23.56 18.13
N ILE A 54 14.70 23.03 17.69
CA ILE A 54 14.77 22.02 16.63
C ILE A 54 13.97 20.77 17.02
N LEU A 55 14.13 20.27 18.25
CA LEU A 55 13.38 19.11 18.75
C LEU A 55 11.87 19.38 18.81
N ILE A 56 11.45 20.57 19.25
CA ILE A 56 10.04 20.98 19.24
C ILE A 56 9.50 21.02 17.81
N VAL A 57 10.21 21.65 16.87
CA VAL A 57 9.79 21.74 15.47
C VAL A 57 9.66 20.35 14.84
N ILE A 58 10.66 19.48 15.03
CA ILE A 58 10.61 18.09 14.54
C ILE A 58 9.43 17.34 15.16
N SER A 59 9.17 17.52 16.47
CA SER A 59 8.07 16.86 17.17
C SER A 59 6.69 17.33 16.69
N VAL A 60 6.54 18.63 16.42
CA VAL A 60 5.31 19.21 15.86
C VAL A 60 5.08 18.72 14.44
N ILE A 61 6.12 18.73 13.60
CA ILE A 61 6.03 18.20 12.22
C ILE A 61 5.68 16.71 12.25
N TYR A 62 6.37 15.92 13.07
CA TYR A 62 6.10 14.49 13.22
C TYR A 62 4.67 14.24 13.72
N GLY A 63 4.22 14.95 14.76
CA GLY A 63 2.85 14.84 15.26
C GLY A 63 1.80 15.22 14.23
N PHE A 64 2.06 16.26 13.43
CA PHE A 64 1.18 16.65 12.32
C PHE A 64 1.16 15.59 11.20
N VAL A 65 2.32 15.04 10.84
CA VAL A 65 2.43 13.96 9.85
C VAL A 65 1.65 12.74 10.33
N VAL A 66 1.86 12.27 11.57
CA VAL A 66 1.13 11.13 12.14
C VAL A 66 -0.38 11.40 12.21
N TYR A 67 -0.80 12.62 12.59
CA TYR A 67 -2.22 12.99 12.61
C TYR A 67 -2.84 12.93 11.20
N GLN A 68 -2.16 13.48 10.20
CA GLN A 68 -2.62 13.47 8.82
C GLN A 68 -2.57 12.05 8.22
N ASP A 69 -1.57 11.24 8.59
CA ASP A 69 -1.40 9.87 8.13
C ASP A 69 -2.56 8.98 8.59
N ASN A 70 -2.95 9.11 9.86
CA ASN A 70 -4.06 8.36 10.46
C ASN A 70 -5.46 8.93 10.15
N ARG A 71 -5.55 10.06 9.44
CA ARG A 71 -6.83 10.70 9.11
C ARG A 71 -7.49 9.97 7.93
N MET A 72 -8.44 9.10 8.26
CA MET A 72 -9.24 8.38 7.27
C MET A 72 -10.41 9.22 6.72
N PRO A 73 -10.84 8.99 5.47
CA PRO A 73 -12.08 9.57 4.96
C PRO A 73 -13.30 9.08 5.78
N LYS A 74 -14.38 9.86 5.77
CA LYS A 74 -15.63 9.44 6.44
C LYS A 74 -16.26 8.27 5.67
N VAL A 75 -16.74 7.28 6.40
CA VAL A 75 -17.52 6.15 5.85
C VAL A 75 -18.74 6.68 5.09
N LYS A 76 -18.91 6.20 3.86
CA LYS A 76 -20.07 6.50 3.01
C LYS A 76 -21.12 5.41 3.16
N SER A 77 -22.38 5.82 3.25
CA SER A 77 -23.53 4.92 3.44
C SER A 77 -23.67 3.90 2.31
N ALA A 78 -24.11 2.69 2.65
CA ALA A 78 -24.44 1.63 1.70
C ALA A 78 -25.59 1.95 0.74
N GLY A 79 -26.39 3.00 0.99
CA GLY A 79 -27.61 3.32 0.22
C GLY A 79 -27.38 4.12 -1.08
N GLN A 80 -26.15 4.51 -1.40
CA GLN A 80 -25.80 5.28 -2.59
C GLN A 80 -24.73 4.56 -3.41
N PHE A 81 -24.70 4.74 -4.73
CA PHE A 81 -23.74 4.07 -5.62
C PHE A 81 -22.90 5.06 -6.45
N ASP A 82 -22.79 6.30 -5.98
CA ASP A 82 -21.98 7.35 -6.62
C ASP A 82 -20.53 7.37 -6.06
N GLU A 83 -20.34 6.87 -4.83
CA GLU A 83 -19.07 6.79 -4.13
C GLU A 83 -18.86 5.40 -3.50
N PHE A 84 -17.60 5.04 -3.24
CA PHE A 84 -17.21 3.81 -2.55
C PHE A 84 -17.82 3.71 -1.16
N SER A 85 -18.51 2.59 -0.87
CA SER A 85 -19.05 2.29 0.45
C SER A 85 -18.29 1.16 1.13
N GLU A 86 -17.61 1.51 2.23
CA GLU A 86 -16.96 0.52 3.10
C GLU A 86 -17.96 -0.49 3.65
N GLU A 87 -19.20 -0.08 3.96
CA GLU A 87 -20.24 -0.97 4.48
C GLU A 87 -20.57 -2.10 3.49
N ARG A 88 -20.69 -1.78 2.19
CA ARG A 88 -20.93 -2.80 1.14
C ARG A 88 -19.70 -3.68 0.92
N ALA A 89 -18.52 -3.08 0.80
CA ALA A 89 -17.27 -3.81 0.62
C ALA A 89 -17.04 -4.82 1.76
N ARG A 90 -17.31 -4.41 3.01
CA ARG A 90 -17.18 -5.27 4.20
C ARG A 90 -18.05 -6.53 4.16
N LEU A 91 -19.18 -6.54 3.45
CA LEU A 91 -20.02 -7.73 3.34
C LEU A 91 -19.29 -8.89 2.64
N LEU A 92 -18.61 -8.62 1.51
CA LEU A 92 -17.83 -9.64 0.82
C LEU A 92 -16.54 -9.97 1.60
N LEU A 93 -15.84 -8.95 2.13
CA LEU A 93 -14.63 -9.14 2.93
C LEU A 93 -14.87 -10.07 4.12
N ASN A 94 -15.87 -9.78 4.94
CA ASN A 94 -16.19 -10.59 6.12
C ASN A 94 -16.58 -12.01 5.70
N SER A 95 -17.32 -12.17 4.60
CA SER A 95 -17.71 -13.49 4.10
C SER A 95 -16.49 -14.30 3.65
N LEU A 96 -15.59 -13.72 2.85
CA LEU A 96 -14.35 -14.39 2.41
C LEU A 96 -13.43 -14.72 3.59
N ALA A 97 -13.17 -13.76 4.48
CA ALA A 97 -12.32 -13.95 5.66
C ALA A 97 -12.88 -15.01 6.62
N SER A 98 -14.22 -15.10 6.75
CA SER A 98 -14.88 -16.08 7.61
C SER A 98 -14.74 -17.53 7.13
N LEU A 99 -14.39 -17.76 5.86
CA LEU A 99 -14.06 -19.11 5.37
C LEU A 99 -12.78 -19.66 6.01
N GLY A 100 -11.94 -18.79 6.59
CA GLY A 100 -10.60 -19.16 7.04
C GLY A 100 -9.68 -19.40 5.84
N PRO A 101 -8.68 -20.30 5.97
CA PRO A 101 -7.76 -20.61 4.87
C PRO A 101 -8.47 -21.13 3.62
N ARG A 102 -8.06 -20.58 2.46
CA ARG A 102 -8.58 -20.91 1.13
C ARG A 102 -7.42 -21.22 0.16
N PRO A 103 -6.46 -22.10 0.51
CA PRO A 103 -5.40 -22.45 -0.43
C PRO A 103 -5.98 -23.06 -1.71
N SER A 104 -5.25 -22.90 -2.81
CA SER A 104 -5.65 -23.47 -4.10
C SER A 104 -6.00 -24.95 -3.97
N GLY A 105 -7.08 -25.37 -4.64
CA GLY A 105 -7.59 -26.74 -4.57
C GLY A 105 -8.41 -27.09 -3.32
N SER A 106 -8.46 -26.25 -2.29
CA SER A 106 -9.35 -26.46 -1.14
C SER A 106 -10.82 -26.24 -1.49
N GLU A 107 -11.74 -26.87 -0.72
CA GLU A 107 -13.19 -26.63 -0.84
C GLU A 107 -13.55 -25.16 -0.58
N ASN A 108 -12.91 -24.54 0.41
CA ASN A 108 -13.07 -23.13 0.73
C ASN A 108 -12.74 -22.21 -0.45
N SER A 109 -11.69 -22.50 -1.20
CA SER A 109 -11.32 -21.73 -2.40
C SER A 109 -12.24 -22.06 -3.60
N GLN A 110 -12.33 -23.34 -3.96
CA GLN A 110 -12.93 -23.77 -5.22
C GLN A 110 -14.47 -23.76 -5.22
N VAL A 111 -15.09 -23.89 -4.04
CA VAL A 111 -16.55 -23.95 -3.90
C VAL A 111 -17.07 -22.69 -3.22
N HIS A 112 -16.61 -22.39 -2.00
CA HIS A 112 -17.22 -21.33 -1.19
C HIS A 112 -16.83 -19.93 -1.65
N ALA A 113 -15.53 -19.64 -1.81
CA ALA A 113 -15.06 -18.34 -2.31
C ALA A 113 -15.53 -18.10 -3.74
N PHE A 114 -15.43 -19.11 -4.61
CA PHE A 114 -15.98 -19.07 -5.96
C PHE A 114 -17.46 -18.69 -5.96
N LYS A 115 -18.28 -19.33 -5.12
CA LYS A 115 -19.71 -19.04 -5.01
C LYS A 115 -19.95 -17.60 -4.55
N LEU A 116 -19.26 -17.13 -3.51
CA LEU A 116 -19.42 -15.77 -2.99
C LEU A 116 -19.13 -14.71 -4.05
N ILE A 117 -18.01 -14.84 -4.77
CA ILE A 117 -17.62 -13.91 -5.82
C ILE A 117 -18.61 -13.98 -6.99
N ASN A 118 -18.90 -15.19 -7.49
CA ASN A 118 -19.79 -15.38 -8.64
C ASN A 118 -21.23 -14.91 -8.39
N ASP A 119 -21.75 -15.09 -7.18
CA ASP A 119 -23.09 -14.59 -6.83
C ASP A 119 -23.13 -13.06 -6.84
N ARG A 120 -22.07 -12.38 -6.37
CA ARG A 120 -21.96 -10.92 -6.45
C ARG A 120 -21.82 -10.42 -7.89
N LEU A 121 -21.04 -11.11 -8.72
CA LEU A 121 -20.94 -10.82 -10.16
C LEU A 121 -22.30 -10.92 -10.86
N LYS A 122 -23.10 -11.95 -10.54
CA LYS A 122 -24.46 -12.10 -11.10
C LYS A 122 -25.40 -10.97 -10.68
N ASN A 123 -25.31 -10.50 -9.43
CA ASN A 123 -26.10 -9.36 -8.97
C ASN A 123 -25.72 -8.08 -9.71
N ALA A 124 -24.42 -7.79 -9.86
CA ALA A 124 -23.94 -6.67 -10.66
C ALA A 124 -24.39 -6.79 -12.12
N LYS A 125 -24.40 -8.01 -12.68
CA LYS A 125 -24.92 -8.25 -14.04
C LYS A 125 -26.39 -7.87 -14.17
N ALA A 126 -27.22 -8.31 -13.22
CA ALA A 126 -28.64 -7.99 -13.22
C ALA A 126 -28.87 -6.47 -13.16
N GLU A 127 -28.07 -5.74 -12.38
CA GLU A 127 -28.15 -4.28 -12.30
C GLU A 127 -27.74 -3.60 -13.62
N VAL A 128 -26.63 -4.03 -14.24
CA VAL A 128 -26.21 -3.51 -15.55
C VAL A 128 -27.30 -3.72 -16.61
N ASP A 129 -27.85 -4.94 -16.65
CA ASP A 129 -28.89 -5.32 -17.61
C ASP A 129 -30.17 -4.50 -17.37
N ALA A 130 -30.53 -4.22 -16.10
CA ALA A 130 -31.70 -3.40 -15.74
C ALA A 130 -31.55 -1.92 -16.13
N ARG A 131 -30.34 -1.34 -15.98
CA ARG A 131 -30.07 0.05 -16.39
C ARG A 131 -29.97 0.22 -17.88
N GLY A 132 -29.43 -0.78 -18.57
CA GLY A 132 -29.33 -0.77 -20.02
C GLY A 132 -28.52 0.41 -20.56
N VAL A 133 -27.43 0.81 -19.91
CA VAL A 133 -26.46 1.82 -20.41
C VAL A 133 -25.07 1.24 -20.69
N ASN A 134 -24.73 0.17 -19.97
CA ASN A 134 -23.49 -0.59 -20.07
C ASN A 134 -23.80 -2.05 -20.38
N ARG A 135 -22.75 -2.86 -20.56
CA ARG A 135 -22.81 -4.31 -20.66
C ARG A 135 -21.90 -4.92 -19.60
N LEU A 136 -22.29 -6.08 -19.07
CA LEU A 136 -21.44 -6.90 -18.21
C LEU A 136 -21.40 -8.33 -18.73
N GLU A 137 -20.19 -8.79 -19.01
CA GLU A 137 -19.88 -10.15 -19.42
C GLU A 137 -19.11 -10.85 -18.28
N ILE A 138 -19.48 -12.08 -17.96
CA ILE A 138 -18.81 -12.88 -16.92
C ILE A 138 -18.29 -14.15 -17.59
N ASP A 139 -17.05 -14.52 -17.29
CA ASP A 139 -16.44 -15.77 -17.74
C ASP A 139 -15.70 -16.47 -16.58
N VAL A 140 -15.61 -17.80 -16.67
CA VAL A 140 -14.86 -18.62 -15.73
C VAL A 140 -13.85 -19.43 -16.52
N GLN A 141 -12.59 -18.99 -16.45
CA GLN A 141 -11.50 -19.64 -17.16
C GLN A 141 -10.86 -20.70 -16.27
N ARG A 142 -10.52 -21.87 -16.85
CA ARG A 142 -9.75 -22.93 -16.16
C ARG A 142 -8.50 -23.34 -16.94
N PRO A 143 -7.50 -22.46 -17.06
CA PRO A 143 -6.32 -22.74 -17.87
C PRO A 143 -5.46 -23.85 -17.27
N SER A 144 -4.70 -24.51 -18.14
CA SER A 144 -3.58 -25.38 -17.77
C SER A 144 -2.34 -24.88 -18.50
N GLY A 145 -1.17 -25.00 -17.89
CA GLY A 145 0.06 -24.48 -18.49
C GLY A 145 1.28 -24.80 -17.65
N CYS A 146 2.44 -24.44 -18.18
CA CYS A 146 3.72 -24.52 -17.47
C CYS A 146 4.56 -23.29 -17.78
N PHE A 147 5.41 -22.88 -16.84
CA PHE A 147 6.42 -21.85 -17.04
C PHE A 147 7.62 -22.07 -16.11
N ASP A 148 8.77 -21.54 -16.50
CA ASP A 148 10.02 -21.74 -15.76
C ASP A 148 10.25 -20.63 -14.73
N LEU A 149 10.60 -21.04 -13.51
CA LEU A 149 10.98 -20.13 -12.41
C LEU A 149 12.48 -19.85 -12.47
N GLY A 150 12.85 -18.71 -13.03
CA GLY A 150 14.25 -18.31 -13.20
C GLY A 150 15.04 -18.20 -11.88
N PHE A 151 14.37 -17.90 -10.76
CA PHE A 151 15.01 -17.74 -9.44
C PHE A 151 15.22 -19.06 -8.68
N LEU A 152 14.63 -20.16 -9.12
CA LEU A 152 14.76 -21.50 -8.51
C LEU A 152 15.45 -22.48 -9.46
N SER A 153 16.64 -22.13 -9.96
CA SER A 153 17.44 -23.01 -10.83
C SER A 153 16.69 -23.56 -12.05
N LYS A 154 15.76 -22.76 -12.63
CA LYS A 154 14.87 -23.16 -13.74
C LYS A 154 13.93 -24.31 -13.39
N PHE A 155 13.35 -24.30 -12.19
CA PHE A 155 12.24 -25.19 -11.87
C PHE A 155 11.03 -24.89 -12.77
N THR A 156 10.58 -25.87 -13.55
CA THR A 156 9.34 -25.73 -14.34
C THR A 156 8.15 -25.98 -13.44
N LEU A 157 7.33 -24.95 -13.24
CA LEU A 157 6.07 -25.07 -12.55
C LEU A 157 4.96 -25.36 -13.57
N CYS A 158 4.18 -26.41 -13.32
CA CYS A 158 3.04 -26.79 -14.15
C CYS A 158 1.76 -26.81 -13.32
N TYR A 159 0.67 -26.36 -13.93
CA TYR A 159 -0.64 -26.29 -13.29
C TYR A 159 -1.75 -26.80 -14.22
N HIS A 160 -2.84 -27.30 -13.63
CA HIS A 160 -3.94 -27.89 -14.37
C HIS A 160 -5.29 -27.35 -13.89
N LYS A 161 -6.05 -26.77 -14.83
CA LYS A 161 -7.42 -26.29 -14.64
C LYS A 161 -7.63 -25.41 -13.40
N ILE A 162 -6.69 -24.51 -13.13
CA ILE A 162 -6.82 -23.54 -12.03
C ILE A 162 -7.94 -22.55 -12.35
N THR A 163 -8.75 -22.14 -11.38
CA THR A 163 -9.92 -21.30 -11.63
C THR A 163 -9.56 -19.81 -11.63
N ASN A 164 -9.91 -19.09 -12.69
CA ASN A 164 -10.07 -17.64 -12.71
C ASN A 164 -11.56 -17.29 -12.77
N ILE A 165 -11.97 -16.24 -12.07
CA ILE A 165 -13.30 -15.64 -12.22
C ILE A 165 -13.11 -14.27 -12.84
N ILE A 166 -13.72 -14.03 -13.98
CA ILE A 166 -13.43 -12.87 -14.82
C ILE A 166 -14.75 -12.15 -15.11
N ALA A 167 -14.75 -10.83 -14.97
CA ALA A 167 -15.87 -9.99 -15.41
C ALA A 167 -15.35 -8.85 -16.28
N ARG A 168 -16.13 -8.46 -17.29
CA ARG A 168 -15.82 -7.32 -18.17
C ARG A 168 -17.03 -6.42 -18.25
N ILE A 169 -16.89 -5.21 -17.68
CA ILE A 169 -17.89 -4.14 -17.80
C ILE A 169 -17.45 -3.13 -18.85
N GLY A 170 -18.38 -2.56 -19.60
CA GLY A 170 -18.06 -1.51 -20.57
C GLY A 170 -19.30 -0.93 -21.24
N PRO A 171 -19.12 -0.05 -22.23
CA PRO A 171 -20.23 0.50 -23.02
C PRO A 171 -21.05 -0.60 -23.72
N LYS A 172 -22.29 -0.33 -24.13
CA LYS A 172 -23.09 -1.30 -24.92
C LYS A 172 -22.36 -1.79 -26.18
N THR A 173 -21.68 -0.86 -26.86
CA THR A 173 -20.81 -1.17 -28.00
C THR A 173 -19.42 -1.48 -27.47
N PRO A 174 -18.87 -2.69 -27.66
CA PRO A 174 -17.57 -3.06 -27.13
C PRO A 174 -16.45 -2.08 -27.51
N SER A 175 -15.70 -1.61 -26.50
CA SER A 175 -14.48 -0.83 -26.74
C SER A 175 -13.35 -1.72 -27.25
N LYS A 176 -12.39 -1.13 -27.96
CA LYS A 176 -11.15 -1.80 -28.38
C LYS A 176 -10.15 -1.93 -27.24
N HIS A 177 -10.32 -1.17 -26.16
CA HIS A 177 -9.34 -1.03 -25.10
C HIS A 177 -9.99 -1.31 -23.75
N SER A 178 -9.20 -1.97 -22.88
CA SER A 178 -9.59 -2.26 -21.52
C SER A 178 -8.48 -1.96 -20.52
N ILE A 179 -8.87 -1.67 -19.29
CA ILE A 179 -7.98 -1.69 -18.12
C ILE A 179 -8.26 -2.99 -17.36
N LEU A 180 -7.21 -3.66 -16.89
CA LEU A 180 -7.32 -4.84 -16.03
C LEU A 180 -7.19 -4.42 -14.56
N LEU A 181 -8.15 -4.77 -13.72
CA LEU A 181 -8.01 -4.80 -12.28
C LEU A 181 -7.84 -6.28 -11.89
N ASN A 182 -6.74 -6.59 -11.21
CA ASN A 182 -6.39 -7.94 -10.80
C ASN A 182 -6.26 -8.02 -9.28
N CYS A 183 -6.78 -9.08 -8.69
CA CYS A 183 -6.58 -9.47 -7.30
C CYS A 183 -6.64 -11.01 -7.23
N HIS A 184 -6.28 -11.61 -6.11
CA HIS A 184 -6.40 -13.06 -5.93
C HIS A 184 -7.34 -13.44 -4.77
N PHE A 185 -7.97 -14.60 -4.85
CA PHE A 185 -8.97 -15.02 -3.85
C PHE A 185 -8.55 -16.25 -3.02
N ASP A 186 -7.50 -16.95 -3.46
CA ASP A 186 -6.83 -17.97 -2.67
C ASP A 186 -6.02 -17.36 -1.53
N THR A 187 -5.49 -18.21 -0.66
CA THR A 187 -4.64 -17.80 0.47
C THR A 187 -3.48 -18.76 0.60
N PHE A 188 -2.40 -18.33 1.22
CA PHE A 188 -1.39 -19.25 1.70
C PHE A 188 -2.02 -20.31 2.63
N PRO A 189 -1.51 -21.56 2.65
CA PRO A 189 -1.96 -22.56 3.60
C PRO A 189 -1.88 -22.05 5.04
N CYS A 190 -2.94 -22.28 5.83
CA CYS A 190 -3.06 -21.86 7.24
C CYS A 190 -3.20 -20.34 7.49
N ALA A 191 -3.25 -19.50 6.45
CA ALA A 191 -3.53 -18.06 6.59
C ALA A 191 -5.03 -17.76 6.42
N PRO A 192 -5.65 -16.86 7.21
CA PRO A 192 -7.04 -16.46 7.00
C PRO A 192 -7.22 -15.61 5.72
N GLY A 193 -6.14 -14.98 5.25
CA GLY A 193 -6.08 -14.21 4.02
C GLY A 193 -7.07 -13.04 3.93
N ALA A 194 -7.14 -12.24 5.00
CA ALA A 194 -7.98 -11.05 5.06
C ALA A 194 -7.33 -9.85 4.34
N THR A 195 -6.07 -9.55 4.67
CA THR A 195 -5.25 -8.53 3.99
C THR A 195 -4.76 -9.02 2.63
N ASP A 196 -4.46 -10.31 2.54
CA ASP A 196 -3.84 -10.99 1.41
C ASP A 196 -4.74 -12.19 1.05
N ASP A 197 -5.74 -12.05 0.18
CA ASP A 197 -6.08 -10.84 -0.59
C ASP A 197 -7.59 -10.54 -0.62
N ALA A 198 -8.32 -11.00 0.41
CA ALA A 198 -9.77 -10.81 0.50
C ALA A 198 -10.21 -9.33 0.52
N VAL A 199 -9.40 -8.44 1.07
CA VAL A 199 -9.70 -6.99 1.10
C VAL A 199 -9.71 -6.41 -0.30
N ASN A 200 -8.78 -6.81 -1.16
CA ASN A 200 -8.73 -6.32 -2.53
C ASN A 200 -9.78 -6.98 -3.42
N CYS A 201 -10.13 -8.25 -3.18
CA CYS A 201 -11.35 -8.85 -3.72
C CYS A 201 -12.60 -8.00 -3.41
N ALA A 202 -12.72 -7.53 -2.16
CA ALA A 202 -13.85 -6.71 -1.73
C ALA A 202 -13.84 -5.31 -2.35
N VAL A 203 -12.68 -4.65 -2.41
CA VAL A 203 -12.52 -3.35 -3.07
C VAL A 203 -12.86 -3.45 -4.55
N MET A 204 -12.33 -4.46 -5.22
CA MET A 204 -12.56 -4.69 -6.65
C MET A 204 -14.03 -4.97 -6.96
N MET A 205 -14.70 -5.78 -6.13
CA MET A 205 -16.14 -6.04 -6.25
C MET A 205 -16.98 -4.77 -6.05
N GLU A 206 -16.64 -3.94 -5.07
CA GLU A 206 -17.34 -2.69 -4.79
C GLU A 206 -17.17 -1.67 -5.93
N ILE A 207 -15.98 -1.58 -6.53
CA ILE A 207 -15.78 -0.76 -7.74
C ILE A 207 -16.70 -1.25 -8.86
N MET A 208 -16.79 -2.57 -9.08
CA MET A 208 -17.68 -3.11 -10.10
C MET A 208 -19.15 -2.83 -9.78
N ASP A 209 -19.57 -2.91 -8.51
CA ASP A 209 -20.94 -2.61 -8.08
C ASP A 209 -21.30 -1.13 -8.31
N ILE A 210 -20.38 -0.19 -8.04
CA ILE A 210 -20.56 1.23 -8.39
C ILE A 210 -20.73 1.40 -9.90
N LEU A 211 -19.87 0.77 -10.70
CA LEU A 211 -19.93 0.87 -12.16
C LEU A 211 -21.17 0.19 -12.74
N SER A 212 -21.67 -0.88 -12.11
CA SER A 212 -22.94 -1.50 -12.51
C SER A 212 -24.13 -0.58 -12.29
N HIS A 213 -24.02 0.32 -11.31
CA HIS A 213 -25.02 1.33 -11.02
C HIS A 213 -24.81 2.66 -11.81
N SER A 214 -23.81 2.74 -12.69
CA SER A 214 -23.58 3.96 -13.49
C SER A 214 -24.81 4.30 -14.34
N LYS A 215 -25.18 5.58 -14.37
CA LYS A 215 -26.22 6.12 -15.25
C LYS A 215 -25.68 6.51 -16.63
N GLU A 216 -24.36 6.65 -16.74
CA GLU A 216 -23.67 7.01 -17.96
C GLU A 216 -22.92 5.81 -18.54
N SER A 217 -22.77 5.80 -19.87
CA SER A 217 -22.04 4.75 -20.56
C SER A 217 -20.53 4.92 -20.31
N LEU A 218 -19.85 3.83 -19.96
CA LEU A 218 -18.39 3.83 -19.80
C LEU A 218 -17.72 4.06 -21.16
N GLN A 219 -16.55 4.72 -21.17
CA GLN A 219 -15.82 4.97 -22.41
C GLN A 219 -15.00 3.77 -22.89
N ASN A 220 -14.48 2.99 -21.93
CA ASN A 220 -13.63 1.83 -22.17
C ASN A 220 -14.08 0.68 -21.30
N ASP A 221 -13.63 -0.53 -21.67
CA ASP A 221 -13.92 -1.71 -20.87
C ASP A 221 -13.02 -1.74 -19.62
N ILE A 222 -13.55 -2.28 -18.54
CA ILE A 222 -12.78 -2.64 -17.35
C ILE A 222 -12.94 -4.14 -17.15
N VAL A 223 -11.82 -4.85 -17.14
CA VAL A 223 -11.75 -6.29 -16.87
C VAL A 223 -11.38 -6.46 -15.40
N PHE A 224 -12.20 -7.18 -14.67
CA PHE A 224 -11.97 -7.60 -13.30
C PHE A 224 -11.53 -9.06 -13.31
N LEU A 225 -10.34 -9.34 -12.79
CA LEU A 225 -9.78 -10.68 -12.72
C LEU A 225 -9.57 -11.05 -11.25
N PHE A 226 -10.42 -11.95 -10.76
CA PHE A 226 -10.21 -12.65 -9.49
C PHE A 226 -9.46 -13.94 -9.83
N ASN A 227 -8.14 -13.90 -9.73
CA ASN A 227 -7.31 -15.04 -10.06
C ASN A 227 -7.18 -16.00 -8.85
N GLY A 228 -6.99 -17.28 -9.13
CA GLY A 228 -6.69 -18.28 -8.12
C GLY A 228 -5.26 -18.77 -8.22
N ALA A 229 -4.78 -19.43 -7.16
CA ALA A 229 -3.42 -19.98 -7.09
C ALA A 229 -2.34 -18.93 -7.39
N GLU A 230 -2.52 -17.72 -6.87
CA GLU A 230 -1.47 -16.72 -6.79
C GLU A 230 -0.36 -17.24 -5.88
N GLU A 231 -0.75 -17.81 -4.74
CA GLU A 231 0.14 -18.26 -3.67
C GLU A 231 0.95 -19.50 -4.08
N ASP A 232 0.50 -20.19 -5.13
CA ASP A 232 1.25 -21.23 -5.83
C ASP A 232 2.06 -20.67 -7.01
N ILE A 233 2.56 -19.44 -6.88
CA ILE A 233 3.37 -18.70 -7.86
C ILE A 233 2.56 -18.33 -9.12
N LEU A 234 1.52 -17.50 -9.01
CA LEU A 234 0.88 -16.80 -10.14
C LEU A 234 0.29 -17.71 -11.24
N GLN A 235 -0.22 -18.90 -10.90
CA GLN A 235 -0.59 -19.89 -11.92
C GLN A 235 -1.76 -19.44 -12.79
N ALA A 236 -2.84 -18.94 -12.19
CA ALA A 236 -4.01 -18.57 -12.96
C ALA A 236 -3.85 -17.23 -13.67
N SER A 237 -3.10 -16.29 -13.11
CA SER A 237 -2.74 -15.04 -13.80
C SER A 237 -1.84 -15.33 -15.02
N HIS A 238 -0.88 -16.25 -14.91
CA HIS A 238 -0.15 -16.78 -16.08
C HIS A 238 -1.11 -17.39 -17.11
N GLY A 239 -2.08 -18.19 -16.68
CA GLY A 239 -3.09 -18.76 -17.56
C GLY A 239 -3.99 -17.72 -18.24
N PHE A 240 -4.32 -16.62 -17.55
CA PHE A 240 -5.09 -15.52 -18.13
C PHE A 240 -4.28 -14.81 -19.23
N ILE A 241 -3.06 -14.36 -18.92
CA ILE A 241 -2.25 -13.57 -19.85
C ILE A 241 -1.72 -14.39 -21.03
N THR A 242 -1.68 -15.71 -20.94
CA THR A 242 -1.24 -16.57 -22.06
C THR A 242 -2.39 -17.08 -22.93
N GLN A 243 -3.59 -17.30 -22.37
CA GLN A 243 -4.65 -18.04 -23.05
C GLN A 243 -5.98 -17.29 -23.20
N HIS A 244 -6.29 -16.31 -22.34
CA HIS A 244 -7.61 -15.70 -22.34
C HIS A 244 -7.78 -14.70 -23.50
N PRO A 245 -8.86 -14.75 -24.31
CA PRO A 245 -9.01 -13.87 -25.48
C PRO A 245 -9.07 -12.37 -25.11
N TRP A 246 -9.65 -12.02 -23.96
CA TRP A 246 -9.71 -10.61 -23.51
C TRP A 246 -8.35 -10.00 -23.18
N ARG A 247 -7.27 -10.80 -23.07
CA ARG A 247 -5.92 -10.26 -22.84
C ARG A 247 -5.48 -9.25 -23.90
N HIS A 248 -6.00 -9.39 -25.12
CA HIS A 248 -5.59 -8.58 -26.27
C HIS A 248 -6.14 -7.15 -26.24
N SER A 249 -7.20 -6.87 -25.48
CA SER A 249 -7.73 -5.50 -25.32
C SER A 249 -7.05 -4.71 -24.21
N ILE A 250 -6.30 -5.38 -23.32
CA ILE A 250 -5.74 -4.76 -22.12
C ILE A 250 -4.60 -3.79 -22.50
N ARG A 251 -4.70 -2.55 -22.02
CA ARG A 251 -3.72 -1.48 -22.25
C ARG A 251 -2.95 -1.06 -21.02
N ALA A 252 -3.54 -1.25 -19.85
CA ALA A 252 -2.93 -1.04 -18.55
C ALA A 252 -3.54 -2.05 -17.56
N PHE A 253 -2.81 -2.35 -16.50
CA PHE A 253 -3.33 -3.15 -15.40
C PHE A 253 -2.98 -2.49 -14.06
N VAL A 254 -3.84 -2.74 -13.07
CA VAL A 254 -3.59 -2.44 -11.66
C VAL A 254 -3.73 -3.76 -10.91
N ASN A 255 -2.66 -4.20 -10.27
CA ASN A 255 -2.68 -5.34 -9.37
C ASN A 255 -2.94 -4.81 -7.95
N LEU A 256 -4.00 -5.30 -7.32
CA LEU A 256 -4.31 -5.02 -5.94
C LEU A 256 -3.75 -6.19 -5.11
N GLU A 257 -2.87 -5.87 -4.15
CA GLU A 257 -2.13 -6.85 -3.36
C GLU A 257 -1.99 -6.41 -1.89
N GLY A 258 -1.94 -7.38 -0.98
CA GLY A 258 -1.77 -7.21 0.46
C GLY A 258 -0.32 -7.14 0.92
N SER A 259 0.39 -6.04 0.70
CA SER A 259 1.80 -5.88 1.14
C SER A 259 1.99 -5.54 2.63
N GLY A 260 0.97 -5.76 3.47
CA GLY A 260 0.93 -5.36 4.88
C GLY A 260 -0.42 -4.75 5.28
N ALA A 261 -0.60 -4.45 6.57
CA ALA A 261 -1.84 -3.92 7.12
C ALA A 261 -1.60 -2.69 8.01
N GLY A 262 -2.59 -1.80 8.08
CA GLY A 262 -2.63 -0.68 9.03
C GLY A 262 -1.90 0.61 8.62
N GLY A 263 -1.26 0.63 7.46
CA GLY A 263 -0.64 1.83 6.88
C GLY A 263 -1.40 2.36 5.66
N ARG A 264 -0.83 3.39 5.02
CA ARG A 264 -1.29 3.87 3.71
C ARG A 264 -1.00 2.88 2.59
N GLU A 265 -1.80 2.97 1.54
CA GLU A 265 -1.57 2.29 0.28
C GLU A 265 -0.19 2.65 -0.31
N ILE A 266 0.53 1.65 -0.79
CA ILE A 266 1.81 1.82 -1.47
C ILE A 266 1.61 1.42 -2.92
N LEU A 267 1.92 2.34 -3.83
CA LEU A 267 1.98 2.06 -5.26
C LEU A 267 3.44 1.78 -5.65
N PHE A 268 3.67 0.65 -6.31
CA PHE A 268 4.95 0.31 -6.94
C PHE A 268 4.70 -0.19 -8.36
N GLN A 269 5.71 -0.09 -9.22
CA GLN A 269 5.66 -0.47 -10.63
C GLN A 269 6.90 -1.27 -11.00
#